data_AF-A0A8S2S7L7-F1
#
_entry.id   AF-A0A8S2S7L7-F1
#
_cell.length_a   1.000
_cell.length_b   1.000
_cell.length_c   1.000
_cell.angle_alpha   90.00
_cell.angle_beta   90.00
_cell.angle_gamma   90.00
#
_symmetry.space_group_name_H-M   'P 1'
#
loop_
_entity.id
_entity.type
_entity.pdbx_description
1 polymer ?
#
loop_
_entity_poly.entity_id
_entity_poly.type
_entity_poly.pdbx_seq_one_letter_code
_entity_poly.pdbx_strand_id
1 'polypeptide(L)' 'VFLESPTEFTVDAKSVTGSGAGHVECLLTSPSGRIVRCPVKNMSDGTYQVQYAPYEQ' A
#
# COMPACT_ATOMS: atom_id res chain seq x y z
N VAL A 1 15.39 -6.89 -13.78
CA VAL A 1 14.03 -6.68 -13.27
C VAL A 1 13.73 -7.86 -12.36
N PHE A 2 13.39 -7.62 -11.09
CA PHE A 2 12.99 -8.71 -10.19
C PHE A 2 11.46 -8.81 -10.23
N LEU A 3 10.95 -9.88 -10.84
CA LEU A 3 9.54 -10.25 -10.80
C LEU A 3 9.24 -10.82 -9.41
N GLU A 4 8.07 -10.54 -8.84
CA GLU A 4 7.60 -11.13 -7.57
C GLU A 4 8.40 -10.76 -6.30
N SER A 5 9.23 -9.71 -6.33
CA SER A 5 9.87 -9.22 -5.11
C SER A 5 8.88 -8.39 -4.29
N PRO A 6 8.51 -8.81 -3.07
CA PRO A 6 7.64 -8.02 -2.22
C PRO A 6 8.32 -6.70 -1.92
N THR A 7 7.67 -5.62 -2.32
CA THR A 7 8.10 -4.24 -2.08
C THR A 7 7.16 -3.61 -1.08
N GLU A 8 7.72 -2.78 -0.21
CA GLU A 8 6.98 -2.13 0.86
C GLU A 8 7.17 -0.61 0.80
N PHE A 9 6.12 0.13 1.13
CA PHE A 9 6.18 1.57 1.33
C PHE A 9 5.24 2.01 2.47
N THR A 10 5.50 3.19 3.00
CA THR A 10 4.74 3.76 4.12
C THR A 10 3.90 4.94 3.67
N VAL A 11 2.64 4.97 4.10
CA VAL A 11 1.74 6.12 3.98
C VAL A 11 1.66 6.82 5.33
N ASP A 12 2.08 8.09 5.39
CA ASP A 12 1.89 8.93 6.58
C ASP A 12 0.58 9.72 6.44
N ALA A 13 -0.39 9.42 7.30
CA ALA A 13 -1.67 10.11 7.37
C ALA A 13 -1.89 10.76 8.75
N LYS A 14 -0.82 11.06 9.50
CA LYS A 14 -0.91 11.64 10.85
C LYS A 14 -1.67 12.96 10.88
N SER A 15 -1.60 13.75 9.81
CA SER A 15 -2.34 15.00 9.66
C SER A 15 -3.86 14.79 9.50
N VAL A 16 -4.30 13.60 9.10
CA VAL A 16 -5.72 13.26 8.89
C VAL A 16 -6.25 12.50 10.11
N THR A 17 -5.46 11.57 10.65
CA THR A 17 -5.82 10.77 11.81
C THR A 17 -4.58 10.44 12.64
N GLY A 18 -4.36 11.19 13.72
CA GLY A 18 -3.19 11.00 14.60
C GLY A 18 -3.14 9.65 15.31
N SER A 19 -4.27 8.94 15.40
CA SER A 19 -4.40 7.63 16.06
C SER A 19 -4.66 6.48 15.08
N GLY A 20 -4.63 6.73 13.76
CA GLY A 20 -4.89 5.70 12.76
C GLY A 20 -6.34 5.20 12.73
N ALA A 21 -7.32 5.97 13.22
CA ALA A 21 -8.73 5.60 13.19
C ALA A 21 -9.38 5.67 11.79
N GLY A 22 -8.62 6.03 10.76
CA GLY A 22 -9.07 6.13 9.38
C GLY A 22 -8.94 4.81 8.60
N HIS A 23 -9.54 4.78 7.41
CA HIS A 23 -9.41 3.68 6.46
C HIS A 23 -8.52 4.11 5.30
N VAL A 24 -7.45 3.35 5.06
CA VAL A 24 -6.54 3.53 3.93
C VAL A 24 -6.64 2.31 3.03
N GLU A 25 -6.96 2.55 1.76
CA GLU A 25 -6.95 1.53 0.71
C GLU A 25 -5.83 1.81 -0.28
N CYS A 26 -5.21 0.75 -0.81
CA CYS A 26 -4.22 0.85 -1.88
C CYS A 26 -4.65 0.00 -3.07
N LEU A 27 -4.70 0.62 -4.25
CA LEU A 27 -4.98 -0.01 -5.53
C LEU A 27 -3.76 0.11 -6.42
N LEU A 28 -3.21 -1.02 -6.83
CA LEU A 28 -2.14 -1.11 -7.81
C LEU A 28 -2.73 -1.35 -9.19
N THR A 29 -2.54 -0.38 -10.08
CA THR A 29 -2.88 -0.53 -11.50
C THR A 29 -1.63 -0.91 -12.27
N SER A 30 -1.69 -2.04 -12.97
CA SER A 30 -0.58 -2.53 -13.79
C SER A 30 -0.61 -1.92 -15.21
N PRO A 31 0.48 -1.99 -15.99
CA PRO A 31 0.51 -1.50 -17.37
C PRO A 31 -0.59 -2.06 -18.28
N SER A 32 -1.02 -3.31 -18.08
CA SER A 32 -2.15 -3.91 -18.81
C SER A 32 -3.52 -3.34 -18.42
N GLY A 33 -3.57 -2.48 -17.40
CA GLY A 33 -4.80 -1.92 -16.83
C GLY A 33 -5.43 -2.79 -15.75
N ARG A 34 -4.81 -3.91 -15.34
CA ARG A 34 -5.34 -4.75 -14.26
C ARG A 34 -5.15 -4.06 -12.92
N ILE A 35 -6.21 -4.04 -12.12
CA ILE A 35 -6.22 -3.44 -10.77
C ILE A 35 -6.13 -4.55 -9.72
N VAL A 36 -5.21 -4.40 -8.78
CA VAL A 36 -5.02 -5.30 -7.64
C VAL A 36 -5.13 -4.50 -6.35
N ARG A 37 -5.90 -4.98 -5.38
CA ARG A 37 -5.91 -4.42 -4.02
C ARG A 37 -4.66 -4.86 -3.29
N CYS A 38 -3.89 -3.91 -2.78
CA CYS A 38 -2.71 -4.20 -1.98
C CYS A 38 -3.09 -4.33 -0.51
N PRO A 39 -2.47 -5.28 0.23
CA PRO A 39 -2.61 -5.34 1.68
C PRO A 39 -2.09 -4.04 2.33
N VAL A 40 -2.91 -3.47 3.22
CA VAL A 40 -2.59 -2.30 4.01
C VAL A 40 -2.64 -2.68 5.49
N LYS A 41 -1.56 -2.42 6.22
CA LYS A 41 -1.47 -2.62 7.66
C LYS A 41 -1.42 -1.27 8.36
N ASN A 42 -2.38 -1.04 9.24
CA ASN A 42 -2.38 0.13 10.11
C ASN A 42 -1.40 -0.08 11.27
N MET A 43 -0.50 0.89 11.48
CA MET A 43 0.52 0.83 12.53
C MET A 43 0.07 1.48 13.86
N SER A 44 -1.18 1.96 13.91
CA SER A 44 -1.80 2.59 15.09
C SER A 44 -1.10 3.87 15.59
N ASP A 45 -0.25 4.47 14.75
CA ASP A 45 0.46 5.73 15.01
C ASP A 45 0.17 6.80 13.95
N GLY A 46 -0.87 6.57 13.13
CA GLY A 46 -1.21 7.40 11.97
C GLY A 46 -0.43 7.06 10.70
N THR A 47 0.43 6.03 10.72
CA THR A 47 1.08 5.48 9.52
C THR A 47 0.50 4.13 9.11
N TYR A 48 0.63 3.83 7.82
CA TYR A 48 0.14 2.60 7.21
C TYR A 48 1.23 1.99 6.34
N GLN A 49 1.49 0.70 6.52
CA GLN A 49 2.45 -0.07 5.73
C GLN A 49 1.70 -0.77 4.59
N VAL A 50 2.16 -0.56 3.37
CA VAL A 50 1.60 -1.19 2.17
C VAL A 50 2.62 -2.13 1.58
N GLN A 51 2.20 -3.35 1.25
CA GLN A 51 3.03 -4.33 0.56
C GLN A 51 2.44 -4.62 -0.82
N TYR A 52 3.30 -4.70 -1.84
CA TYR A 52 2.89 -5.09 -3.19
C TYR A 52 3.99 -5.92 -3.87
N ALA A 53 3.60 -6.78 -4.81
CA ALA A 53 4.52 -7.54 -5.65
C ALA A 53 4.22 -7.22 -7.13
N PRO A 54 5.12 -6.53 -7.85
CA PRO A 54 4.94 -6.29 -9.27
C PRO A 54 5.09 -7.61 -10.05
N TYR A 55 4.16 -7.86 -10.98
CA TYR A 55 4.08 -9.10 -11.75
C TYR A 55 4.04 -8.88 -13.28
N GLU A 56 3.97 -7.63 -13.75
CA GLU A 56 4.03 -7.30 -15.19
C GLU A 56 5.37 -6.66 -15.54
N GLN A 57 5.86 -6.97 -16.75
CA GLN A 57 7.11 -6.44 -17.32
C GLN A 57 6.80 -5.32 -18.32
#